data_AF-A0A9J6F9Y6-F1
#
_entry.id   AF-A0A9J6F9Y6-F1
#
_cell.length_a   1.000
_cell.length_b   1.000
_cell.length_c   1.000
_cell.angle_alpha   90.00
_cell.angle_beta   90.00
_cell.angle_gamma   90.00
#
_symmetry.space_group_name_H-M   'P 1'
#
loop_
_entity.id
_entity.type
_entity.pdbx_description
1 polymer ?
#
loop_
_entity_poly.entity_id
_entity_poly.type
_entity_poly.pdbx_seq_one_letter_code
_entity_poly.pdbx_strand_id
1 'polypeptide(L)'
;MNFFSSSNLGIVKYCVDEPYPDRTDGEVVEDMTTAYNEDQTIRGVKGPCPLINLHGFAAVWSWCPDYMHCVLLGVARQMADIWFSDRLHKPKSSKEPDDSEPGFYIGKKSQLDFLDERLCSIRMPECFNRQPRSLLARSNWKASEWQCWLLYYSVPCLSGVLDDTYLDHWSLFVAGVYLLLKDSVTKSDIDQSTRLLTQFVVGVQFLYHDQEMTYNVHQLLHLPKSVLLFGPLWAHSCFTFETNIGRLQKLVTSANGVALQIATRLLLQISFSAMKASASDHALALMGKKTNPTGDLTPLGKAEAVEGTLISEHVQFHGSEVTEFRRLNVSGAIICFHQI
;
A
#
# COMPACT_ATOMS: atom_id res chain seq x y z
N MET A 1 16.55 -11.47 7.83
CA MET A 1 17.60 -12.15 7.03
C MET A 1 17.91 -11.22 5.88
N ASN A 2 19.17 -10.84 5.71
CA ASN A 2 19.56 -9.90 4.65
C ASN A 2 20.43 -10.65 3.63
N PHE A 3 20.10 -10.50 2.35
CA PHE A 3 20.69 -11.18 1.20
C PHE A 3 21.49 -10.20 0.33
N PHE A 4 22.58 -10.65 -0.30
CA PHE A 4 23.53 -9.77 -1.00
C PHE A 4 23.26 -9.63 -2.50
N SER A 5 23.79 -8.54 -3.06
CA SER A 5 23.80 -8.14 -4.46
C SER A 5 24.79 -8.94 -5.32
N SER A 6 24.34 -9.83 -6.22
CA SER A 6 25.17 -10.28 -7.34
C SER A 6 25.07 -9.28 -8.51
N SER A 7 26.21 -8.90 -9.10
CA SER A 7 26.31 -7.86 -10.13
C SER A 7 26.61 -8.47 -11.51
N ASN A 8 25.75 -9.37 -12.01
CA ASN A 8 26.03 -10.03 -13.29
C ASN A 8 25.46 -9.33 -14.54
N LEU A 9 24.66 -8.27 -14.43
CA LEU A 9 24.02 -7.62 -15.60
C LEU A 9 23.82 -6.09 -15.49
N GLY A 10 24.58 -5.40 -14.64
CA GLY A 10 24.41 -3.95 -14.39
C GLY A 10 23.17 -3.59 -13.54
N ILE A 11 22.39 -4.58 -13.12
CA ILE A 11 21.29 -4.48 -12.16
C ILE A 11 21.65 -5.38 -10.97
N VAL A 12 21.60 -4.81 -9.78
CA VAL A 12 21.86 -5.48 -8.49
C VAL A 12 20.76 -6.52 -8.20
N LYS A 13 21.15 -7.78 -7.94
CA LYS A 13 20.24 -8.90 -7.59
C LYS A 13 20.48 -9.42 -6.19
N TYR A 14 19.44 -9.55 -5.38
CA TYR A 14 19.54 -9.86 -3.96
C TYR A 14 19.38 -11.36 -3.68
N CYS A 15 20.35 -12.16 -4.12
CA CYS A 15 20.28 -13.61 -4.04
C CYS A 15 20.41 -14.12 -2.59
N VAL A 16 19.67 -15.19 -2.29
CA VAL A 16 19.75 -15.97 -1.06
C VAL A 16 21.18 -16.43 -0.83
N ASP A 17 21.81 -15.86 0.18
CA ASP A 17 23.19 -16.06 0.62
C ASP A 17 23.23 -16.17 2.16
N GLU A 18 24.43 -16.28 2.74
CA GLU A 18 24.62 -16.36 4.19
C GLU A 18 23.99 -15.17 4.94
N PRO A 19 23.43 -15.41 6.14
CA PRO A 19 22.78 -14.37 6.92
C PRO A 19 23.78 -13.31 7.38
N TYR A 20 23.62 -12.09 6.87
CA TYR A 20 24.41 -10.93 7.31
C TYR A 20 23.77 -10.27 8.56
N PRO A 21 24.58 -9.79 9.51
CA PRO A 21 24.06 -9.01 10.64
C PRO A 21 23.33 -7.74 10.17
N ASP A 22 22.33 -7.34 10.96
CA ASP A 22 21.66 -6.05 10.78
C ASP A 22 22.67 -4.91 10.98
N ARG A 23 22.61 -3.90 10.10
CA ARG A 23 23.41 -2.69 10.27
C ARG A 23 22.94 -1.94 11.52
N THR A 24 23.88 -1.28 12.16
CA THR A 24 23.66 -0.35 13.26
C THR A 24 23.64 1.09 12.74
N ASP A 25 22.99 1.99 13.49
CA ASP A 25 22.98 3.42 13.14
C ASP A 25 24.41 4.01 13.11
N GLY A 26 25.30 3.51 13.98
CA GLY A 26 26.72 3.91 14.00
C GLY A 26 27.46 3.54 12.71
N GLU A 27 27.28 2.31 12.23
CA GLU A 27 27.87 1.85 10.96
C GLU A 27 27.34 2.65 9.77
N VAL A 28 26.05 3.02 9.79
CA VAL A 28 25.46 3.85 8.74
C VAL A 28 26.02 5.28 8.77
N VAL A 29 26.28 5.84 9.95
CA VAL A 29 26.92 7.16 10.09
C VAL A 29 28.38 7.11 9.64
N GLU A 30 29.10 6.02 9.92
CA GLU A 30 30.45 5.79 9.41
C GLU A 30 30.44 5.71 7.87
N ASP A 31 29.51 4.95 7.28
CA ASP A 31 29.30 4.90 5.83
C ASP A 31 29.03 6.27 5.22
N MET A 32 28.20 7.09 5.86
CA MET A 32 27.93 8.46 5.42
C MET A 32 29.18 9.34 5.43
N THR A 33 30.01 9.19 6.46
CA THR A 33 31.25 9.96 6.65
C THR A 33 32.28 9.56 5.61
N THR A 34 32.50 8.27 5.41
CA THR A 34 33.43 7.73 4.40
C THR A 34 32.98 8.11 3.00
N ALA A 35 31.68 7.94 2.68
CA ALA A 35 31.14 8.30 1.38
C ALA A 35 31.35 9.79 1.04
N TYR A 36 31.21 10.67 2.03
CA TYR A 36 31.46 12.10 1.86
C TYR A 36 32.93 12.44 1.64
N ASN A 37 33.81 11.86 2.45
CA ASN A 37 35.24 12.16 2.41
C ASN A 37 35.92 11.60 1.14
N GLU A 38 35.45 10.45 0.66
CA GLU A 38 36.05 9.73 -0.47
C GLU A 38 35.35 10.02 -1.81
N ASP A 39 34.23 10.76 -1.80
CA ASP A 39 33.36 11.00 -2.97
C ASP A 39 32.95 9.71 -3.69
N GLN A 40 32.65 8.67 -2.90
CA GLN A 40 32.29 7.33 -3.38
C GLN A 40 31.06 6.80 -2.67
N THR A 41 30.31 5.93 -3.35
CA THR A 41 29.15 5.26 -2.73
C THR A 41 29.62 4.08 -1.88
N ILE A 42 29.39 4.14 -0.56
CA ILE A 42 29.75 3.08 0.38
C ILE A 42 28.49 2.30 0.74
N ARG A 43 28.40 1.01 0.34
CA ARG A 43 27.28 0.12 0.68
C ARG A 43 25.89 0.71 0.38
N GLY A 44 25.78 1.52 -0.67
CA GLY A 44 24.57 2.24 -1.11
C GLY A 44 24.39 3.64 -0.53
N VAL A 45 25.20 4.05 0.45
CA VAL A 45 25.21 5.38 1.05
C VAL A 45 26.04 6.33 0.20
N LYS A 46 25.46 7.48 -0.15
CA LYS A 46 26.08 8.51 -1.01
C LYS A 46 26.65 9.71 -0.25
N GLY A 47 26.42 9.75 1.06
CA GLY A 47 26.79 10.88 1.91
C GLY A 47 25.78 11.10 3.03
N PRO A 48 25.94 12.19 3.81
CA PRO A 48 25.15 12.44 5.01
C PRO A 48 23.66 12.63 4.70
N CYS A 49 22.80 11.97 5.48
CA CYS A 49 21.36 12.17 5.39
C CYS A 49 20.97 13.52 6.02
N PRO A 50 20.13 14.35 5.36
CA PRO A 50 19.64 15.60 5.95
C PRO A 50 18.87 15.41 7.26
N LEU A 51 18.32 14.21 7.49
CA LEU A 51 17.56 13.87 8.70
C LEU A 51 18.44 13.33 9.84
N ILE A 52 19.76 13.18 9.66
CA ILE A 52 20.61 12.52 10.66
C ILE A 52 20.66 13.26 12.01
N ASN A 53 20.40 14.57 11.99
CA ASN A 53 20.36 15.41 13.19
C ASN A 53 18.95 15.53 13.80
N LEU A 54 17.94 14.87 13.23
CA LEU A 54 16.59 14.88 13.76
C LEU A 54 16.55 14.02 15.04
N HIS A 55 16.11 14.63 16.15
CA HIS A 55 16.04 13.92 17.42
C HIS A 55 15.11 12.70 17.34
N GLY A 56 15.62 11.53 17.72
CA GLY A 56 14.88 10.26 17.66
C GLY A 56 14.88 9.57 16.30
N PHE A 57 15.56 10.11 15.29
CA PHE A 57 15.71 9.47 13.98
C PHE A 57 16.83 8.42 14.02
N ALA A 58 16.46 7.14 13.83
CA ALA A 58 17.38 6.02 13.66
C ALA A 58 17.58 5.73 12.17
N ALA A 59 18.78 5.97 11.64
CA ALA A 59 19.05 5.92 10.21
C ALA A 59 18.78 4.55 9.57
N VAL A 60 18.88 3.45 10.31
CA VAL A 60 18.56 2.11 9.80
C VAL A 60 17.07 1.85 9.82
N TRP A 61 16.41 2.15 10.94
CA TRP A 61 15.04 1.66 11.22
C TRP A 61 13.94 2.68 10.96
N SER A 62 14.28 3.94 10.65
CA SER A 62 13.30 4.98 10.35
C SER A 62 12.76 4.92 8.92
N TRP A 63 13.27 4.00 8.09
CA TRP A 63 12.80 3.78 6.73
C TRP A 63 11.97 2.49 6.68
N CYS A 64 10.73 2.58 6.18
CA CYS A 64 9.88 1.43 5.96
C CYS A 64 9.69 1.20 4.45
N PRO A 65 9.73 -0.06 3.96
CA PRO A 65 9.26 -0.37 2.62
C PRO A 65 7.77 -0.01 2.51
N ASP A 66 7.41 0.80 1.52
CA ASP A 66 6.01 1.15 1.28
C ASP A 66 5.25 -0.02 0.62
N TYR A 67 4.11 -0.37 1.19
CA TYR A 67 3.20 -1.38 0.65
C TYR A 67 2.79 -1.13 -0.81
N MET A 68 2.48 0.12 -1.17
CA MET A 68 1.96 0.42 -2.51
C MET A 68 3.01 0.18 -3.61
N HIS A 69 4.22 0.66 -3.41
CA HIS A 69 5.31 0.53 -4.39
C HIS A 69 6.05 -0.80 -4.30
N CYS A 70 6.37 -1.26 -3.09
CA CYS A 70 7.14 -2.49 -2.90
C CYS A 70 6.31 -3.73 -3.23
N VAL A 71 5.11 -3.83 -2.67
CA VAL A 71 4.30 -5.05 -2.73
C VAL A 71 3.43 -5.07 -3.99
N LEU A 72 2.65 -4.00 -4.22
CA LEU A 72 1.64 -4.00 -5.28
C LEU A 72 2.23 -3.70 -6.65
N LEU A 73 2.85 -2.53 -6.81
CA LEU A 73 3.46 -2.13 -8.09
C LEU A 73 4.81 -2.79 -8.34
N GLY A 74 5.43 -3.36 -7.31
CA GLY A 74 6.69 -4.08 -7.35
C GLY A 74 6.48 -5.57 -7.53
N VAL A 75 6.40 -6.33 -6.43
CA VAL A 75 6.41 -7.80 -6.47
C VAL A 75 5.17 -8.37 -7.16
N ALA A 76 3.96 -7.93 -6.82
CA ALA A 76 2.75 -8.52 -7.40
C ALA A 76 2.69 -8.33 -8.92
N ARG A 77 3.10 -7.15 -9.40
CA ARG A 77 3.27 -6.87 -10.82
C ARG A 77 4.38 -7.73 -11.45
N GLN A 78 5.54 -7.82 -10.80
CA GLN A 78 6.66 -8.64 -11.29
C GLN A 78 6.23 -10.10 -11.51
N MET A 79 5.59 -10.72 -10.52
CA MET A 79 5.13 -12.12 -10.63
C MET A 79 4.12 -12.31 -11.76
N ALA A 80 3.14 -11.39 -11.89
CA ALA A 80 2.20 -11.43 -13.00
C ALA A 80 2.90 -11.26 -14.37
N ASP A 81 3.91 -10.41 -14.46
CA ASP A 81 4.68 -10.23 -15.69
C ASP A 81 5.47 -11.50 -16.04
N ILE A 82 6.07 -12.19 -15.07
CA ILE A 82 6.73 -13.50 -15.25
C ILE A 82 5.75 -14.53 -15.84
N TRP A 83 4.56 -14.67 -15.26
CA TRP A 83 3.61 -15.71 -15.71
C TRP A 83 2.98 -15.42 -17.07
N PHE A 84 2.72 -14.15 -17.36
CA PHE A 84 1.87 -13.75 -18.49
C PHE A 84 2.61 -13.13 -19.67
N SER A 85 3.91 -12.81 -19.55
CA SER A 85 4.64 -12.09 -20.59
C SER A 85 5.65 -12.98 -21.31
N ASP A 86 5.43 -13.19 -22.61
CA ASP A 86 6.32 -13.96 -23.51
C ASP A 86 7.75 -13.36 -23.60
N ARG A 87 7.92 -12.09 -23.23
CA ARG A 87 9.18 -11.35 -23.38
C ARG A 87 10.27 -11.73 -22.37
N LEU A 88 9.92 -12.39 -21.27
CA LEU A 88 10.86 -12.76 -20.21
C LEU A 88 11.50 -14.13 -20.43
N HIS A 89 10.88 -15.01 -21.24
CA HIS A 89 11.29 -16.41 -21.38
C HIS A 89 12.17 -16.69 -22.60
N LYS A 90 12.41 -15.67 -23.43
CA LYS A 90 13.33 -15.79 -24.58
C LYS A 90 14.71 -15.34 -24.15
N PRO A 91 15.70 -16.24 -24.04
CA PRO A 91 17.05 -15.84 -23.67
C PRO A 91 17.58 -14.86 -24.72
N LYS A 92 18.01 -13.69 -24.25
CA LYS A 92 18.93 -12.86 -25.03
C LYS A 92 20.27 -13.57 -25.01
N SER A 93 20.53 -14.40 -26.02
CA SER A 93 21.86 -14.89 -26.41
C SER A 93 22.55 -16.04 -25.62
N SER A 94 21.83 -16.96 -24.98
CA SER A 94 22.46 -18.22 -24.53
C SER A 94 22.38 -19.31 -25.61
N LYS A 95 23.51 -19.97 -25.87
CA LYS A 95 23.76 -20.97 -26.92
C LYS A 95 23.18 -22.36 -26.66
N GLU A 96 22.34 -22.53 -25.65
CA GLU A 96 21.72 -23.82 -25.34
C GLU A 96 20.21 -23.72 -25.47
N PRO A 97 19.59 -24.45 -26.42
CA PRO A 97 18.16 -24.56 -26.54
C PRO A 97 17.67 -25.63 -25.57
N ASP A 98 17.30 -25.22 -24.36
CA ASP A 98 16.26 -25.97 -23.65
C ASP A 98 14.92 -25.42 -24.14
N ASP A 99 14.37 -26.07 -25.16
CA ASP A 99 13.10 -25.71 -25.81
C ASP A 99 11.87 -26.05 -24.94
N SER A 100 12.05 -26.46 -23.68
CA SER A 100 10.96 -26.70 -22.74
C SER A 100 10.47 -25.39 -22.12
N GLU A 101 9.20 -25.06 -22.37
CA GLU A 101 8.57 -23.90 -21.73
C GLU A 101 8.57 -24.08 -20.20
N PRO A 102 8.94 -23.05 -19.43
CA PRO A 102 8.96 -23.16 -17.98
C PRO A 102 7.55 -23.39 -17.44
N GLY A 103 7.39 -24.29 -16.47
CA GLY A 103 6.09 -24.69 -15.92
C GLY A 103 5.28 -23.55 -15.27
N PHE A 104 5.90 -22.42 -14.96
CA PHE A 104 5.22 -21.21 -14.47
C PHE A 104 4.63 -20.33 -15.57
N TYR A 105 4.97 -20.57 -16.84
CA TYR A 105 4.50 -19.73 -17.95
C TYR A 105 3.09 -20.14 -18.36
N ILE A 106 2.15 -19.20 -18.20
CA ILE A 106 0.73 -19.35 -18.55
C ILE A 106 0.25 -18.17 -19.42
N GLY A 107 1.18 -17.56 -20.17
CA GLY A 107 0.94 -16.42 -21.05
C GLY A 107 0.42 -16.79 -22.44
N LYS A 108 0.13 -18.07 -22.71
CA LYS A 108 -0.48 -18.49 -23.99
C LYS A 108 -1.84 -17.85 -24.16
N LYS A 109 -2.18 -17.47 -25.40
CA LYS A 109 -3.41 -16.74 -25.71
C LYS A 109 -4.67 -17.42 -25.15
N SER A 110 -4.80 -18.74 -25.30
CA SER A 110 -5.94 -19.50 -24.78
C SER A 110 -6.06 -19.46 -23.25
N GLN A 111 -4.95 -19.61 -22.53
CA GLN A 111 -4.93 -19.54 -21.06
C GLN A 111 -5.20 -18.11 -20.58
N LEU A 112 -4.60 -17.10 -21.22
CA LEU A 112 -4.84 -15.69 -20.89
C LEU A 112 -6.29 -15.28 -21.12
N ASP A 113 -6.91 -15.70 -22.23
CA ASP A 113 -8.32 -15.37 -22.52
C ASP A 113 -9.26 -16.00 -21.50
N PHE A 114 -8.99 -17.25 -21.12
CA PHE A 114 -9.73 -17.92 -20.07
C PHE A 114 -9.58 -17.24 -18.70
N LEU A 115 -8.36 -16.84 -18.33
CA LEU A 115 -8.10 -16.11 -17.08
C LEU A 115 -8.74 -14.73 -17.09
N ASP A 116 -8.72 -14.03 -18.23
CA ASP A 116 -9.33 -12.72 -18.41
C ASP A 116 -10.85 -12.78 -18.25
N GLU A 117 -11.50 -13.74 -18.91
CA GLU A 117 -12.93 -14.00 -18.76
C GLU A 117 -13.28 -14.34 -17.32
N ARG A 118 -12.51 -15.25 -16.71
CA ARG A 118 -12.68 -15.64 -15.30
C ARG A 118 -12.59 -14.43 -14.37
N LEU A 119 -11.57 -13.58 -14.53
CA LEU A 119 -11.42 -12.35 -13.74
C LEU A 119 -12.58 -11.36 -13.95
N CYS A 120 -12.96 -11.11 -15.21
CA CYS A 120 -14.04 -10.17 -15.54
C CYS A 120 -15.43 -10.68 -15.15
N SER A 121 -15.58 -11.98 -14.93
CA SER A 121 -16.84 -12.58 -14.45
C SER A 121 -17.09 -12.34 -12.95
N ILE A 122 -16.04 -12.02 -12.17
CA ILE A 122 -16.15 -11.76 -10.74
C ILE A 122 -17.06 -10.55 -10.50
N ARG A 123 -18.01 -10.71 -9.58
CA ARG A 123 -18.94 -9.65 -9.16
C ARG A 123 -18.56 -9.17 -7.77
N MET A 124 -18.23 -7.89 -7.68
CA MET A 124 -17.82 -7.31 -6.41
C MET A 124 -18.98 -6.96 -5.48
N PRO A 125 -18.81 -7.14 -4.15
CA PRO A 125 -19.68 -6.54 -3.16
C PRO A 125 -19.69 -5.02 -3.26
N GLU A 126 -20.74 -4.38 -2.76
CA GLU A 126 -20.96 -2.92 -2.87
C GLU A 126 -19.86 -2.09 -2.21
N CYS A 127 -19.12 -2.65 -1.24
CA CYS A 127 -17.99 -1.98 -0.60
C CYS A 127 -16.77 -1.74 -1.52
N PHE A 128 -16.77 -2.30 -2.73
CA PHE A 128 -15.73 -2.05 -3.73
C PHE A 128 -16.23 -1.09 -4.81
N ASN A 129 -15.48 -0.02 -5.02
CA ASN A 129 -15.87 1.05 -5.94
C ASN A 129 -15.77 0.69 -7.43
N ARG A 130 -15.16 -0.46 -7.80
CA ARG A 130 -14.85 -0.82 -9.20
C ARG A 130 -14.87 -2.33 -9.40
N GLN A 131 -15.41 -2.76 -10.54
CA GLN A 131 -15.28 -4.13 -11.04
C GLN A 131 -13.85 -4.41 -11.53
N PRO A 132 -13.42 -5.69 -11.57
CA PRO A 132 -12.12 -6.05 -12.12
C PRO A 132 -11.97 -5.56 -13.56
N ARG A 133 -10.82 -4.98 -13.88
CA ARG A 133 -10.43 -4.68 -15.25
C ARG A 133 -9.77 -5.92 -15.87
N SER A 134 -9.92 -6.08 -17.17
CA SER A 134 -9.22 -7.08 -17.98
C SER A 134 -7.73 -7.19 -17.63
N LEU A 135 -7.26 -8.44 -17.50
CA LEU A 135 -5.88 -8.87 -17.31
C LEU A 135 -5.01 -8.51 -18.53
N LEU A 136 -5.60 -8.39 -19.71
CA LEU A 136 -4.91 -7.92 -20.91
C LEU A 136 -4.51 -6.43 -20.80
N ALA A 137 -5.19 -5.66 -19.94
CA ALA A 137 -4.88 -4.26 -19.67
C ALA A 137 -3.99 -4.07 -18.41
N ARG A 138 -3.40 -5.15 -17.87
CA ARG A 138 -2.63 -5.13 -16.60
C ARG A 138 -1.46 -4.16 -16.59
N SER A 139 -0.86 -3.86 -17.74
CA SER A 139 0.23 -2.88 -17.85
C SER A 139 -0.16 -1.48 -17.38
N ASN A 140 -1.47 -1.18 -17.40
CA ASN A 140 -2.06 0.10 -17.02
C ASN A 140 -2.84 0.01 -15.69
N TRP A 141 -2.76 -1.10 -14.97
CA TRP A 141 -3.43 -1.24 -13.68
C TRP A 141 -2.82 -0.31 -12.64
N LYS A 142 -3.69 0.31 -11.85
CA LYS A 142 -3.30 1.11 -10.69
C LYS A 142 -2.95 0.21 -9.51
N ALA A 143 -2.25 0.77 -8.52
CA ALA A 143 -1.94 0.04 -7.29
C ALA A 143 -3.18 -0.57 -6.61
N SER A 144 -4.32 0.12 -6.60
CA SER A 144 -5.57 -0.43 -6.04
C SER A 144 -6.12 -1.63 -6.83
N GLU A 145 -5.86 -1.70 -8.14
CA GLU A 145 -6.23 -2.87 -8.96
C GLU A 145 -5.29 -4.05 -8.64
N TRP A 146 -3.99 -3.79 -8.46
CA TRP A 146 -3.01 -4.78 -7.98
C TRP A 146 -3.31 -5.28 -6.57
N GLN A 147 -3.81 -4.41 -5.68
CA GLN A 147 -4.27 -4.81 -4.35
C GLN A 147 -5.41 -5.83 -4.43
N CYS A 148 -6.41 -5.55 -5.26
CA CYS A 148 -7.53 -6.47 -5.42
C CYS A 148 -7.09 -7.78 -6.08
N TRP A 149 -6.20 -7.70 -7.08
CA TRP A 149 -5.59 -8.88 -7.68
C TRP A 149 -4.88 -9.73 -6.63
N LEU A 150 -3.99 -9.13 -5.84
CA LEU A 150 -3.22 -9.82 -4.82
C LEU A 150 -4.11 -10.52 -3.79
N LEU A 151 -5.04 -9.78 -3.18
CA LEU A 151 -5.75 -10.24 -1.98
C LEU A 151 -7.02 -11.06 -2.28
N TYR A 152 -7.65 -10.85 -3.44
CA TYR A 152 -8.98 -11.41 -3.71
C TYR A 152 -9.06 -12.26 -4.97
N TYR A 153 -8.35 -11.89 -6.04
CA TYR A 153 -8.59 -12.51 -7.35
C TYR A 153 -7.53 -13.52 -7.76
N SER A 154 -6.26 -13.28 -7.45
CA SER A 154 -5.14 -14.02 -8.02
C SER A 154 -5.23 -15.52 -7.75
N VAL A 155 -5.35 -15.95 -6.49
CA VAL A 155 -5.45 -17.37 -6.12
C VAL A 155 -6.64 -18.08 -6.81
N PRO A 156 -7.90 -17.60 -6.69
CA PRO A 156 -9.03 -18.27 -7.36
C PRO A 156 -8.95 -18.19 -8.89
N CYS A 157 -8.40 -17.10 -9.46
CA CYS A 157 -8.21 -17.01 -10.90
C CYS A 157 -7.17 -18.01 -11.41
N LEU A 158 -6.04 -18.16 -10.72
CA LEU A 158 -4.92 -19.00 -11.12
C LEU A 158 -5.13 -20.49 -10.84
N SER A 159 -6.03 -20.84 -9.91
CA SER A 159 -6.33 -22.22 -9.55
C SER A 159 -6.78 -23.07 -10.75
N GLY A 160 -6.11 -24.21 -10.93
CA GLY A 160 -6.32 -25.13 -12.06
C GLY A 160 -5.77 -24.63 -13.40
N VAL A 161 -5.00 -23.54 -13.41
CA VAL A 161 -4.34 -22.99 -14.62
C VAL A 161 -2.83 -22.89 -14.41
N LEU A 162 -2.40 -22.30 -13.29
CA LEU A 162 -1.00 -22.28 -12.87
C LEU A 162 -0.68 -23.61 -12.17
N ASP A 163 0.50 -24.19 -12.42
CA ASP A 163 0.95 -25.39 -11.73
C ASP A 163 0.97 -25.19 -10.21
N ASP A 164 0.53 -26.22 -9.47
CA ASP A 164 0.28 -26.15 -8.04
C ASP A 164 1.52 -25.71 -7.26
N THR A 165 2.72 -26.06 -7.72
CA THR A 165 4.00 -25.63 -7.10
C THR A 165 4.10 -24.11 -7.03
N TYR A 166 3.74 -23.43 -8.11
CA TYR A 166 3.82 -21.96 -8.19
C TYR A 166 2.61 -21.29 -7.56
N LEU A 167 1.45 -21.95 -7.58
CA LEU A 167 0.26 -21.44 -6.91
C LEU A 167 0.39 -21.49 -5.38
N ASP A 168 0.93 -22.59 -4.84
CA ASP A 168 1.26 -22.73 -3.42
C ASP A 168 2.30 -21.70 -3.01
N HIS A 169 3.36 -21.52 -3.82
CA HIS A 169 4.37 -20.50 -3.61
C HIS A 169 3.76 -19.08 -3.59
N TRP A 170 2.92 -18.73 -4.57
CA TRP A 170 2.22 -17.45 -4.58
C TRP A 170 1.32 -17.27 -3.37
N SER A 171 0.67 -18.34 -2.91
CA SER A 171 -0.21 -18.31 -1.73
C SER A 171 0.57 -17.96 -0.45
N LEU A 172 1.86 -18.30 -0.34
CA LEU A 172 2.72 -17.84 0.75
C LEU A 172 2.82 -16.32 0.78
N PHE A 173 3.00 -15.68 -0.37
CA PHE A 173 3.06 -14.22 -0.48
C PHE A 173 1.74 -13.56 -0.13
N VAL A 174 0.64 -14.05 -0.71
CA VAL A 174 -0.72 -13.55 -0.44
C VAL A 174 -1.02 -13.63 1.05
N ALA A 175 -0.79 -14.79 1.67
CA ALA A 175 -1.05 -15.00 3.10
C ALA A 175 -0.12 -14.14 3.98
N GLY A 176 1.17 -14.09 3.66
CA GLY A 176 2.15 -13.30 4.40
C GLY A 176 1.83 -11.80 4.40
N VAL A 177 1.44 -11.25 3.26
CA VAL A 177 1.02 -9.84 3.14
C VAL A 177 -0.31 -9.60 3.83
N TYR A 178 -1.29 -10.50 3.67
CA TYR A 178 -2.61 -10.37 4.31
C TYR A 178 -2.52 -10.25 5.83
N LEU A 179 -1.67 -11.08 6.48
CA LEU A 179 -1.46 -11.03 7.93
C LEU A 179 -0.98 -9.67 8.42
N LEU A 180 -0.19 -8.97 7.61
CA LEU A 180 0.37 -7.65 7.92
C LEU A 180 -0.57 -6.47 7.60
N LEU A 181 -1.70 -6.75 6.94
CA LEU A 181 -2.71 -5.77 6.56
C LEU A 181 -3.94 -5.79 7.47
N LYS A 182 -4.01 -6.70 8.44
CA LYS A 182 -5.13 -6.76 9.40
C LYS A 182 -5.28 -5.43 10.14
N ASP A 183 -6.51 -5.13 10.57
CA ASP A 183 -6.79 -3.96 11.40
C ASP A 183 -6.10 -4.05 12.77
N SER A 184 -6.01 -5.28 13.30
CA SER A 184 -5.19 -5.62 14.46
C SER A 184 -4.20 -6.70 14.10
N VAL A 185 -2.91 -6.37 14.12
CA VAL A 185 -1.81 -7.30 13.81
C VAL A 185 -1.16 -7.74 15.14
N THR A 186 -1.25 -9.03 15.45
CA THR A 186 -0.63 -9.60 16.65
C THR A 186 0.81 -10.02 16.40
N LYS A 187 1.58 -10.26 17.47
CA LYS A 187 2.93 -10.84 17.35
C LYS A 187 2.93 -12.17 16.60
N SER A 188 1.92 -13.02 16.82
CA SER A 188 1.79 -14.30 16.12
C SER A 188 1.59 -14.09 14.62
N ASP A 189 0.84 -13.07 14.21
CA ASP A 189 0.66 -12.72 12.79
C ASP A 189 1.99 -12.28 12.17
N ILE A 190 2.78 -11.48 12.88
CA ILE A 190 4.11 -11.03 12.45
C ILE A 190 5.06 -12.23 12.32
N ASP A 191 5.10 -13.12 13.30
CA ASP A 191 5.96 -14.31 13.30
C ASP A 191 5.58 -15.26 12.15
N GLN A 192 4.29 -15.45 11.90
CA GLN A 192 3.80 -16.26 10.79
C GLN A 192 4.09 -15.60 9.44
N SER A 193 3.84 -14.30 9.30
CA SER A 193 4.17 -13.54 8.09
C SER A 193 5.66 -13.61 7.78
N THR A 194 6.52 -13.50 8.80
CA THR A 194 7.97 -13.63 8.65
C THR A 194 8.36 -14.96 8.03
N ARG A 195 7.78 -16.08 8.50
CA ARG A 195 8.04 -17.40 7.92
C ARG A 195 7.55 -17.50 6.48
N LEU A 196 6.32 -17.06 6.21
CA LEU A 196 5.71 -17.13 4.88
C LEU A 196 6.46 -16.28 3.85
N LEU A 197 6.78 -15.03 4.17
CA LEU A 197 7.51 -14.12 3.29
C LEU A 197 8.96 -14.58 3.08
N THR A 198 9.61 -15.15 4.10
CA THR A 198 10.95 -15.72 3.94
C THR A 198 10.92 -16.91 2.97
N GLN A 199 9.97 -17.84 3.15
CA GLN A 199 9.80 -18.97 2.23
C GLN A 199 9.47 -18.51 0.81
N PHE A 200 8.63 -17.48 0.66
CA PHE A 200 8.34 -16.89 -0.63
C PHE A 200 9.61 -16.32 -1.29
N VAL A 201 10.37 -15.47 -0.60
CA VAL A 201 11.59 -14.86 -1.15
C VAL A 201 12.62 -15.90 -1.56
N VAL A 202 12.81 -16.94 -0.72
CA VAL A 202 13.68 -18.07 -1.07
C VAL A 202 13.16 -18.81 -2.31
N GLY A 203 11.86 -19.08 -2.36
CA GLY A 203 11.22 -19.72 -3.50
C GLY A 203 11.33 -18.91 -4.79
N VAL A 204 11.36 -17.57 -4.74
CA VAL A 204 11.55 -16.74 -5.95
C VAL A 204 12.84 -17.14 -6.68
N GLN A 205 13.95 -17.26 -5.96
CA GLN A 205 15.23 -17.64 -6.56
C GLN A 205 15.22 -19.06 -7.13
N PHE A 206 14.70 -20.02 -6.38
CA PHE A 206 14.79 -21.43 -6.78
C PHE A 206 13.76 -21.84 -7.83
N LEU A 207 12.59 -21.19 -7.86
CA LEU A 207 11.51 -21.48 -8.81
C LEU A 207 11.56 -20.62 -10.07
N TYR A 208 12.10 -19.39 -9.99
CA TYR A 208 12.08 -18.41 -11.08
C TYR A 208 13.46 -17.86 -11.45
N HIS A 209 14.53 -18.38 -10.85
CA HIS A 209 15.93 -18.00 -11.06
C HIS A 209 16.39 -16.73 -10.32
N ASP A 210 17.70 -16.58 -10.22
CA ASP A 210 18.41 -15.47 -9.56
C ASP A 210 18.09 -14.10 -10.17
N GLN A 211 17.78 -14.06 -11.47
CA GLN A 211 17.39 -12.85 -12.18
C GLN A 211 16.11 -12.22 -11.63
N GLU A 212 15.24 -13.00 -10.97
CA GLU A 212 14.00 -12.49 -10.39
C GLU A 212 14.17 -11.96 -8.96
N MET A 213 15.36 -12.06 -8.37
CA MET A 213 15.68 -11.52 -7.04
C MET A 213 15.90 -10.00 -7.08
N THR A 214 14.83 -9.26 -7.33
CA THR A 214 14.83 -7.79 -7.38
C THR A 214 14.90 -7.17 -5.98
N TYR A 215 15.21 -5.87 -5.92
CA TYR A 215 15.16 -5.10 -4.67
C TYR A 215 13.81 -5.24 -3.97
N ASN A 216 12.69 -5.14 -4.69
CA ASN A 216 11.36 -5.22 -4.09
C ASN A 216 11.08 -6.62 -3.50
N VAL A 217 11.58 -7.69 -4.12
CA VAL A 217 11.51 -9.05 -3.55
C VAL A 217 12.28 -9.13 -2.24
N HIS A 218 13.51 -8.61 -2.21
CA HIS A 218 14.31 -8.56 -0.98
C HIS A 218 13.63 -7.76 0.14
N GLN A 219 13.05 -6.61 -0.20
CA GLN A 219 12.37 -5.73 0.76
C GLN A 219 11.22 -6.43 1.52
N LEU A 220 10.65 -7.51 0.98
CA LEU A 220 9.62 -8.30 1.66
C LEU A 220 10.08 -8.86 3.01
N LEU A 221 11.36 -9.17 3.17
CA LEU A 221 11.94 -9.68 4.42
C LEU A 221 11.89 -8.65 5.55
N HIS A 222 11.72 -7.37 5.20
CA HIS A 222 11.68 -6.25 6.14
C HIS A 222 10.27 -5.80 6.49
N LEU A 223 9.24 -6.29 5.79
CA LEU A 223 7.85 -5.91 6.04
C LEU A 223 7.38 -6.29 7.47
N PRO A 224 7.64 -7.50 8.00
CA PRO A 224 7.19 -7.84 9.35
C PRO A 224 7.79 -6.92 10.42
N LYS A 225 9.09 -6.60 10.29
CA LYS A 225 9.77 -5.68 11.21
C LYS A 225 9.25 -4.24 11.06
N SER A 226 8.92 -3.83 9.84
CA SER A 226 8.29 -2.53 9.61
C SER A 226 6.93 -2.43 10.31
N VAL A 227 6.13 -3.50 10.25
CA VAL A 227 4.83 -3.52 10.96
C VAL A 227 4.99 -3.50 12.47
N LEU A 228 6.01 -4.19 13.00
CA LEU A 228 6.33 -4.15 14.42
C LEU A 228 6.65 -2.72 14.90
N LEU A 229 7.27 -1.88 14.07
CA LEU A 229 7.72 -0.54 14.42
C LEU A 229 6.69 0.55 14.10
N PHE A 230 5.97 0.44 12.99
CA PHE A 230 5.13 1.49 12.42
C PHE A 230 3.64 1.16 12.40
N GLY A 231 3.25 -0.04 12.85
CA GLY A 231 1.89 -0.55 12.75
C GLY A 231 1.59 -1.18 11.38
N PRO A 232 0.34 -1.60 11.14
CA PRO A 232 -0.04 -2.35 9.93
C PRO A 232 0.38 -1.67 8.62
N LEU A 233 0.58 -2.46 7.55
CA LEU A 233 1.09 -1.95 6.27
C LEU A 233 0.27 -0.81 5.65
N TRP A 234 -1.03 -0.76 5.93
CA TRP A 234 -1.90 0.32 5.46
C TRP A 234 -1.62 1.66 6.17
N ALA A 235 -1.10 1.65 7.40
CA ALA A 235 -0.88 2.85 8.22
C ALA A 235 0.27 3.71 7.70
N HIS A 236 1.26 3.08 7.07
CA HIS A 236 2.44 3.74 6.52
C HIS A 236 2.54 3.57 4.99
N SER A 237 1.40 3.41 4.31
CA SER A 237 1.36 3.31 2.85
C SER A 237 1.30 4.67 2.15
N CYS A 238 1.92 4.75 0.97
CA CYS A 238 1.93 5.90 0.09
C CYS A 238 0.58 6.22 -0.59
N PHE A 239 -0.47 5.39 -0.46
CA PHE A 239 -1.78 5.67 -1.08
C PHE A 239 -2.34 7.06 -0.74
N THR A 240 -2.28 7.45 0.54
CA THR A 240 -2.77 8.75 1.01
C THR A 240 -1.91 9.88 0.49
N PHE A 241 -0.59 9.69 0.46
CA PHE A 241 0.36 10.68 -0.05
C PHE A 241 0.16 10.93 -1.54
N GLU A 242 0.12 9.90 -2.37
CA GLU A 242 -0.12 10.01 -3.82
C GLU A 242 -1.47 10.67 -4.14
N THR A 243 -2.51 10.29 -3.39
CA THR A 243 -3.84 10.92 -3.54
C THR A 243 -3.78 12.42 -3.23
N ASN A 244 -3.09 12.81 -2.17
CA ASN A 244 -2.95 14.21 -1.79
C ASN A 244 -2.04 14.99 -2.75
N ILE A 245 -0.93 14.41 -3.21
CA ILE A 245 -0.08 15.01 -4.26
C ILE A 245 -0.93 15.28 -5.51
N GLY A 246 -1.74 14.31 -5.95
CA GLY A 246 -2.65 14.49 -7.08
C GLY A 246 -3.70 15.59 -6.86
N ARG A 247 -4.15 15.82 -5.62
CA ARG A 247 -5.02 16.97 -5.27
C ARG A 247 -4.26 18.30 -5.35
N LEU A 248 -3.04 18.35 -4.80
CA LEU A 248 -2.19 19.54 -4.83
C LEU A 248 -1.84 19.94 -6.27
N GLN A 249 -1.51 18.98 -7.13
CA GLN A 249 -1.22 19.23 -8.54
C GLN A 249 -2.39 19.90 -9.28
N LYS A 250 -3.64 19.55 -8.95
CA LYS A 250 -4.84 20.21 -9.52
C LYS A 250 -5.00 21.66 -9.07
N LEU A 251 -4.34 22.06 -7.99
CA LEU A 251 -4.27 23.46 -7.55
C LEU A 251 -3.23 24.27 -8.31
N VAL A 252 -2.50 23.69 -9.27
CA VAL A 252 -1.54 24.41 -10.11
C VAL A 252 -2.18 24.65 -11.47
N THR A 253 -2.26 25.91 -11.90
CA THR A 253 -2.82 26.29 -13.21
C THR A 253 -1.79 26.93 -14.14
N SER A 254 -0.62 27.30 -13.63
CA SER A 254 0.48 27.85 -14.44
C SER A 254 1.82 27.57 -13.77
N ALA A 255 2.91 27.66 -14.53
CA ALA A 255 4.27 27.49 -14.03
C ALA A 255 4.76 28.64 -13.12
N ASN A 256 4.05 29.77 -13.10
CA ASN A 256 4.47 30.96 -12.35
C ASN A 256 3.97 30.90 -10.90
N GLY A 257 4.89 30.92 -9.94
CA GLY A 257 4.53 31.00 -8.51
C GLY A 257 3.75 29.78 -8.02
N VAL A 258 4.14 28.56 -8.42
CA VAL A 258 3.48 27.29 -8.08
C VAL A 258 3.20 27.18 -6.57
N ALA A 259 4.20 27.43 -5.73
CA ALA A 259 4.05 27.37 -4.27
C ALA A 259 2.98 28.33 -3.75
N LEU A 260 2.95 29.57 -4.26
CA LEU A 260 1.97 30.58 -3.88
C LEU A 260 0.56 30.20 -4.35
N GLN A 261 0.42 29.64 -5.54
CA GLN A 261 -0.87 29.15 -6.05
C GLN A 261 -1.44 28.06 -5.15
N ILE A 262 -0.62 27.07 -4.79
CA ILE A 262 -1.01 25.98 -3.89
C ILE A 262 -1.42 26.55 -2.53
N ALA A 263 -0.56 27.37 -1.90
CA ALA A 263 -0.82 27.93 -0.58
C ALA A 263 -2.10 28.78 -0.56
N THR A 264 -2.25 29.71 -1.51
CA THR A 264 -3.43 30.59 -1.59
C THR A 264 -4.72 29.79 -1.80
N ARG A 265 -4.71 28.78 -2.68
CA ARG A 265 -5.91 28.00 -2.99
C ARG A 265 -6.32 27.09 -1.83
N LEU A 266 -5.35 26.50 -1.12
CA LEU A 266 -5.63 25.75 0.11
C LEU A 266 -6.23 26.66 1.18
N LEU A 267 -5.65 27.84 1.40
CA LEU A 267 -6.18 28.82 2.35
C LEU A 267 -7.59 29.27 1.98
N LEU A 268 -7.87 29.49 0.69
CA LEU A 268 -9.21 29.81 0.21
C LEU A 268 -10.21 28.68 0.45
N GLN A 269 -9.82 27.41 0.23
CA GLN A 269 -10.71 26.26 0.47
C GLN A 269 -11.05 26.10 1.97
N ILE A 270 -10.06 26.26 2.85
CA ILE A 270 -10.25 26.23 4.31
C ILE A 270 -11.15 27.38 4.74
N SER A 271 -10.81 28.60 4.31
CA SER A 271 -11.56 29.82 4.65
C SER A 271 -12.98 29.76 4.12
N PHE A 272 -13.20 29.23 2.92
CA PHE A 272 -14.54 29.07 2.35
C PHE A 272 -15.42 28.14 3.18
N SER A 273 -14.86 27.06 3.71
CA SER A 273 -15.61 26.14 4.58
C SER A 273 -16.05 26.83 5.88
N ALA A 274 -15.16 27.63 6.50
CA ALA A 274 -15.48 28.43 7.68
C ALA A 274 -16.51 29.53 7.37
N MET A 275 -16.27 30.32 6.32
CA MET A 275 -17.19 31.39 5.88
C MET A 275 -18.58 30.85 5.55
N LYS A 276 -18.65 29.67 4.94
CA LYS A 276 -19.90 28.97 4.62
C LYS A 276 -20.64 28.52 5.88
N ALA A 277 -19.93 28.05 6.91
CA ALA A 277 -20.55 27.67 8.18
C ALA A 277 -21.15 28.90 8.91
N SER A 278 -20.55 30.08 8.73
CA SER A 278 -21.04 31.35 9.27
C SER A 278 -21.95 32.13 8.33
N ALA A 279 -22.32 31.58 7.17
CA ALA A 279 -23.12 32.29 6.16
C ALA A 279 -24.59 32.40 6.57
N SER A 280 -25.24 33.51 6.21
CA SER A 280 -26.67 33.68 6.42
C SER A 280 -27.51 32.74 5.55
N ASP A 281 -28.74 32.45 5.96
CA ASP A 281 -29.68 31.62 5.18
C ASP A 281 -29.89 32.15 3.76
N HIS A 282 -29.89 33.48 3.60
CA HIS A 282 -29.98 34.13 2.29
C HIS A 282 -28.77 33.80 1.40
N ALA A 283 -27.55 33.86 1.94
CA ALA A 283 -26.33 33.51 1.22
C ALA A 283 -26.26 32.01 0.90
N LEU A 284 -26.71 31.15 1.82
CA LEU A 284 -26.81 29.70 1.60
C LEU A 284 -27.80 29.35 0.49
N ALA A 285 -28.95 30.04 0.44
CA ALA A 285 -29.97 29.86 -0.60
C ALA A 285 -29.44 30.25 -1.99
N LEU A 286 -28.65 31.32 -2.10
CA LEU A 286 -28.01 31.74 -3.36
C LEU A 286 -26.98 30.73 -3.89
N MET A 287 -26.34 29.95 -3.01
CA MET A 287 -25.38 28.91 -3.39
C MET A 287 -26.05 27.61 -3.93
N GLY A 288 -27.35 27.64 -4.24
CA GLY A 288 -28.03 26.54 -4.92
C GLY A 288 -28.28 25.31 -4.06
N LYS A 289 -28.17 25.42 -2.73
CA LYS A 289 -28.65 24.38 -1.81
C LYS A 289 -30.03 24.75 -1.30
N LYS A 290 -30.95 23.78 -1.33
CA LYS A 290 -32.06 23.76 -0.37
C LYS A 290 -31.45 24.00 1.00
N THR A 291 -31.99 24.95 1.75
CA THR A 291 -31.73 25.07 3.18
C THR A 291 -31.68 23.65 3.74
N ASN A 292 -30.59 23.30 4.45
CA ASN A 292 -30.69 22.13 5.32
C ASN A 292 -31.98 22.37 6.11
N PRO A 293 -32.97 21.47 6.08
CA PRO A 293 -34.13 21.68 6.91
C PRO A 293 -33.57 21.85 8.31
N THR A 294 -33.86 22.99 8.93
CA THR A 294 -33.91 23.11 10.38
C THR A 294 -34.95 22.09 10.83
N GLY A 295 -34.55 20.82 10.83
CA GLY A 295 -35.41 19.66 11.02
C GLY A 295 -34.99 19.02 12.32
N ASP A 296 -35.98 18.75 13.16
CA ASP A 296 -35.78 18.16 14.47
C ASP A 296 -34.87 16.93 14.39
N LEU A 297 -33.76 16.98 15.13
CA LEU A 297 -32.94 15.81 15.40
C LEU A 297 -33.79 14.86 16.23
N THR A 298 -34.22 13.75 15.62
CA THR A 298 -35.02 12.73 16.31
C THR A 298 -34.16 11.48 16.51
N PRO A 299 -33.76 11.18 17.76
CA PRO A 299 -33.06 9.94 18.07
C PRO A 299 -33.97 8.74 17.77
N LEU A 300 -33.41 7.70 17.14
CA LEU A 300 -34.13 6.48 16.80
C LEU A 300 -33.52 5.28 17.52
N GLY A 301 -34.32 4.62 18.35
CA GLY A 301 -33.92 3.41 19.08
C GLY A 301 -33.76 3.65 20.58
N LYS A 302 -33.16 2.68 21.26
CA LYS A 302 -32.96 2.72 22.71
C LYS A 302 -31.71 3.55 23.01
N ALA A 303 -31.82 4.46 23.97
CA ALA A 303 -30.69 5.21 24.52
C ALA A 303 -29.71 4.24 25.20
N GLU A 304 -28.42 4.32 24.86
CA GLU A 304 -27.34 3.60 25.53
C GLU A 304 -26.56 4.61 26.39
N ALA A 305 -26.33 4.29 27.67
CA ALA A 305 -25.55 5.17 28.54
C ALA A 305 -24.08 5.16 28.09
N VAL A 306 -23.48 6.33 27.96
CA VAL A 306 -22.05 6.45 27.67
C VAL A 306 -21.30 6.30 29.00
N GLU A 307 -20.62 5.17 29.19
CA GLU A 307 -19.75 4.98 30.35
C GLU A 307 -18.46 5.82 30.17
N GLY A 308 -18.35 6.90 30.94
CA GLY A 308 -17.15 7.75 30.99
C GLY A 308 -17.45 9.23 30.80
N THR A 309 -16.56 10.08 31.32
CA THR A 309 -16.66 11.54 31.14
C THR A 309 -16.29 11.87 29.70
N LEU A 310 -17.21 12.42 28.91
CA LEU A 310 -16.88 12.99 27.60
C LEU A 310 -16.03 14.25 27.81
N ILE A 311 -14.71 14.08 27.86
CA ILE A 311 -13.76 15.19 27.93
C ILE A 311 -13.55 15.69 26.50
N SER A 312 -14.34 16.68 26.11
CA SER A 312 -13.91 17.65 25.09
C SER A 312 -13.19 18.77 25.84
N GLU A 313 -11.95 19.09 25.43
CA GLU A 313 -11.12 20.16 26.02
C GLU A 313 -11.79 21.55 25.99
N HIS A 314 -12.96 21.68 25.34
CA HIS A 314 -13.68 22.93 25.17
C HIS A 314 -15.06 22.98 25.85
N VAL A 315 -15.58 21.87 26.39
CA VAL A 315 -16.89 21.88 27.05
C VAL A 315 -16.89 20.94 28.27
N GLN A 316 -16.82 21.51 29.46
CA GLN A 316 -17.02 20.78 30.71
C GLN A 316 -18.53 20.57 30.94
N PHE A 317 -19.09 19.46 30.46
CA PHE A 317 -20.42 19.02 30.90
C PHE A 317 -20.30 18.36 32.28
N HIS A 318 -20.53 19.11 33.36
CA HIS A 318 -20.66 18.55 34.70
C HIS A 318 -22.14 18.31 35.01
N GLY A 319 -22.52 17.05 35.23
CA GLY A 319 -23.80 16.69 35.87
C GLY A 319 -24.95 16.24 34.97
N SER A 320 -24.73 16.00 33.67
CA SER A 320 -25.76 15.45 32.78
C SER A 320 -25.40 14.02 32.35
N GLU A 321 -26.31 13.08 32.56
CA GLU A 321 -26.21 11.70 32.07
C GLU A 321 -26.23 11.73 30.53
N VAL A 322 -25.13 11.35 29.88
CA VAL A 322 -25.03 11.37 28.42
C VAL A 322 -25.46 10.02 27.86
N THR A 323 -26.44 10.05 26.98
CA THR A 323 -26.92 8.87 26.27
C THR A 323 -26.60 8.97 24.78
N GLU A 324 -26.09 7.89 24.20
CA GLU A 324 -25.85 7.75 22.77
C GLU A 324 -27.03 7.02 22.09
N PHE A 325 -27.29 7.38 20.82
CA PHE A 325 -28.25 6.70 19.97
C PHE A 325 -27.56 6.25 18.69
N ARG A 326 -27.65 4.95 18.39
CA ARG A 326 -27.03 4.36 17.20
C ARG A 326 -27.62 4.84 15.87
N ARG A 327 -28.83 5.39 15.91
CA ARG A 327 -29.53 5.91 14.73
C ARG A 327 -30.12 7.27 15.01
N LEU A 328 -29.91 8.19 14.09
CA LEU A 328 -30.49 9.52 14.12
C LEU A 328 -31.27 9.77 12.83
N ASN A 329 -32.49 10.28 12.97
CA ASN A 329 -33.21 10.86 11.85
C ASN A 329 -32.84 12.34 11.76
N VAL A 330 -32.23 12.72 10.64
CA VAL A 330 -31.93 14.10 10.29
C VAL A 330 -32.77 14.44 9.07
N SER A 331 -33.88 15.13 9.30
CA SER A 331 -34.73 15.67 8.23
C SER A 331 -35.21 14.62 7.22
N GLY A 332 -35.58 13.44 7.70
CA GLY A 332 -36.08 12.31 6.90
C GLY A 332 -34.99 11.32 6.45
N ALA A 333 -33.72 11.61 6.67
CA ALA A 333 -32.61 10.70 6.41
C ALA A 333 -32.17 9.98 7.70
N ILE A 334 -32.10 8.65 7.65
CA ILE A 334 -31.61 7.85 8.79
C ILE A 334 -30.09 7.70 8.66
N ILE A 335 -29.37 8.18 9.66
CA ILE A 335 -27.92 8.03 9.81
C ILE A 335 -27.66 6.95 10.85
N CYS A 336 -26.89 5.92 10.49
CA CYS A 336 -26.50 4.82 11.38
C CYS A 336 -25.01 4.94 11.72
N PHE A 337 -24.68 5.06 13.01
CA PHE A 337 -23.31 5.05 13.49
C PHE A 337 -22.95 3.61 13.86
N HIS A 338 -21.99 3.02 13.15
CA HIS A 338 -21.33 1.78 13.56
C HIS A 338 -20.04 2.20 14.27
N GLN A 339 -19.79 1.67 15.47
CA GLN A 339 -18.51 1.88 16.16
C GLN A 339 -17.38 1.41 15.25
N ILE A 340 -16.43 2.32 14.99
CA ILE A 340 -15.17 2.08 14.27
C ILE A 340 -14.20 1.39 15.21
#